data_AF-A0A6C0LEN7-F1
#
_entry.id   AF-A0A6C0LEN7-F1
#
_cell.length_a   1.000
_cell.length_b   1.000
_cell.length_c   1.000
_cell.angle_alpha   90.00
_cell.angle_beta   90.00
_cell.angle_gamma   90.00
#
_symmetry.space_group_name_H-M   'P 1'
#
loop_
_entity.id
_entity.type
_entity.pdbx_description
1 polymer ?
#
loop_
_entity_poly.entity_id
_entity_poly.type
_entity_poly.pdbx_seq_one_letter_code
_entity_poly.pdbx_strand_id
1 'polypeptide(L)'
;MISMIIIIIIIICIFLYAILKEREELGCYRISIAKQCDDNNSVYLLNTKMENGDTREILKKRLISIVSYHEKAGVWRRCYILSLALLFIILIVDKIAHKRNNIYYWIVLLLLFFTVHYFFFNYINYHHFRNLKENAIEIINNFII
;
A
#
# COMPACT_ATOMS: atom_id res chain seq x y z
N MET A 1 7.05 -32.92 -10.54
CA MET A 1 5.66 -32.51 -10.23
C MET A 1 5.48 -32.02 -8.80
N ILE A 2 5.89 -32.80 -7.77
CA ILE A 2 5.81 -32.41 -6.35
C ILE A 2 6.53 -31.08 -6.05
N SER A 3 7.74 -30.87 -6.58
CA SER A 3 8.48 -29.62 -6.41
C SER A 3 7.74 -28.38 -6.97
N MET A 4 7.00 -28.51 -8.08
CA MET A 4 6.22 -27.40 -8.64
C MET A 4 5.02 -27.05 -7.76
N ILE A 5 4.36 -28.05 -7.19
CA ILE A 5 3.22 -27.85 -6.27
C ILE A 5 3.70 -27.10 -5.02
N ILE A 6 4.86 -27.47 -4.46
CA ILE A 6 5.45 -26.80 -3.30
C ILE A 6 5.75 -25.32 -3.61
N ILE A 7 6.34 -25.03 -4.77
CA ILE A 7 6.63 -23.64 -5.20
C ILE A 7 5.34 -22.81 -5.30
N ILE A 8 4.28 -23.37 -5.89
CA ILE A 8 2.99 -22.69 -6.01
C ILE A 8 2.40 -22.39 -4.63
N ILE A 9 2.44 -23.34 -3.69
CA ILE A 9 1.94 -23.14 -2.32
C ILE A 9 2.72 -22.02 -1.62
N ILE A 10 4.06 -22.01 -1.72
CA ILE A 10 4.89 -20.95 -1.12
C ILE A 10 4.51 -19.58 -1.70
N ILE A 11 4.34 -19.48 -3.01
CA ILE A 11 3.93 -18.24 -3.66
C ILE A 11 2.55 -17.76 -3.16
N ILE A 12 1.58 -18.68 -3.05
CA ILE A 12 0.25 -18.35 -2.51
C ILE A 12 0.36 -17.85 -1.06
N CYS A 13 1.17 -18.49 -0.22
CA CYS A 13 1.39 -18.06 1.15
C CYS A 13 2.01 -16.65 1.23
N ILE A 14 3.02 -16.36 0.42
CA ILE A 14 3.63 -15.02 0.32
C ILE A 14 2.58 -13.99 -0.12
N PHE A 15 1.74 -14.35 -1.08
CA PHE A 15 0.69 -13.49 -1.60
C PHE A 15 -0.37 -13.16 -0.53
N LEU A 16 -0.85 -14.18 0.18
CA LEU A 16 -1.79 -14.01 1.28
C LEU A 16 -1.18 -13.15 2.40
N TYR A 17 0.07 -13.41 2.80
CA TYR A 17 0.76 -12.62 3.80
C TYR A 17 0.84 -11.14 3.40
N ALA A 18 1.26 -10.85 2.17
CA ALA A 18 1.42 -9.49 1.70
C ALA A 18 0.08 -8.76 1.58
N ILE A 19 -1.00 -9.43 1.13
CA ILE A 19 -2.36 -8.84 1.14
C ILE A 19 -2.82 -8.54 2.56
N LEU A 20 -2.64 -9.46 3.50
CA LEU A 20 -3.05 -9.27 4.89
C LEU A 20 -2.32 -8.08 5.52
N LYS A 21 -1.02 -7.97 5.27
CA LYS A 21 -0.22 -6.85 5.77
C LYS A 21 -0.58 -5.52 5.13
N GLU A 22 -0.83 -5.47 3.83
CA GLU A 22 -1.30 -4.24 3.18
C GLU A 22 -2.65 -3.79 3.76
N ARG A 23 -3.57 -4.74 4.00
CA ARG A 23 -4.86 -4.43 4.63
C ARG A 23 -4.70 -3.92 6.06
N GLU A 24 -3.84 -4.53 6.88
CA GLU A 24 -3.55 -4.02 8.22
C GLU A 24 -3.04 -2.57 8.19
N GLU A 25 -2.14 -2.24 7.25
CA GLU A 25 -1.60 -0.88 7.09
C GLU A 25 -2.66 0.14 6.64
N LEU A 26 -3.63 -0.30 5.84
CA LEU A 26 -4.81 0.47 5.44
C LEU A 26 -5.90 0.54 6.54
N GLY A 27 -5.66 0.01 7.74
CA GLY A 27 -6.61 0.06 8.87
C GLY A 27 -7.69 -1.03 8.83
N CYS A 28 -7.49 -2.07 8.04
CA CYS A 28 -8.41 -3.19 7.84
C CYS A 28 -7.92 -4.47 8.52
N TYR A 29 -8.34 -4.69 9.76
CA TYR A 29 -7.98 -5.90 10.52
C TYR A 29 -8.84 -7.14 10.21
N ARG A 30 -9.96 -6.97 9.49
CA ARG A 30 -10.84 -8.08 9.09
C ARG A 30 -10.86 -8.24 7.56
N ILE A 31 -10.77 -9.49 7.10
CA ILE A 31 -10.99 -9.83 5.69
C ILE A 31 -12.48 -9.73 5.44
N SER A 32 -12.88 -8.67 4.72
CA SER A 32 -14.24 -8.51 4.23
C SER A 32 -14.18 -7.99 2.81
N ILE A 33 -14.99 -8.62 1.94
CA ILE A 33 -15.17 -8.22 0.54
C ILE A 33 -16.15 -7.05 0.45
N ALA A 34 -17.11 -6.96 1.39
CA ALA A 34 -18.16 -5.94 1.37
C ALA A 34 -17.73 -4.60 1.97
N LYS A 35 -16.64 -4.56 2.75
CA LYS A 35 -16.17 -3.35 3.43
C LYS A 35 -14.86 -2.86 2.83
N GLN A 36 -14.92 -1.69 2.18
CA GLN A 36 -13.72 -0.95 1.80
C GLN A 36 -12.96 -0.49 3.04
N CYS A 37 -11.64 -0.43 2.93
CA CYS A 37 -10.80 0.13 3.99
C CYS A 37 -11.01 1.63 4.06
N ASP A 38 -11.10 2.14 5.29
CA ASP A 38 -11.21 3.57 5.52
C ASP A 38 -9.80 4.12 5.65
N ASP A 39 -9.38 4.93 4.68
CA ASP A 39 -8.07 5.57 4.64
C ASP A 39 -7.74 6.30 5.96
N ASN A 40 -8.75 6.82 6.67
CA ASN A 40 -8.58 7.51 7.95
C ASN A 40 -8.05 6.60 9.07
N ASN A 41 -8.31 5.30 8.98
CA ASN A 41 -7.81 4.30 9.93
C ASN A 41 -6.45 3.73 9.51
N SER A 42 -5.91 4.15 8.37
CA SER A 42 -4.60 3.72 7.93
C SER A 42 -3.51 4.20 8.89
N VAL A 43 -2.43 3.43 9.00
CA VAL A 43 -1.25 3.80 9.81
C VAL A 43 -0.67 5.15 9.37
N TYR A 44 -0.88 5.51 8.11
CA TYR A 44 -0.45 6.77 7.49
C TYR A 44 -1.21 7.99 8.01
N LEU A 45 -2.53 7.87 8.24
CA LEU A 45 -3.40 8.95 8.70
C LEU A 45 -3.76 8.87 10.19
N LEU A 46 -3.38 7.78 10.87
CA LEU A 46 -3.62 7.59 12.29
C LEU A 46 -3.05 8.76 13.11
N ASN A 47 -3.84 9.26 14.06
CA ASN A 47 -3.50 10.38 14.95
C ASN A 47 -3.14 11.68 14.20
N THR A 48 -3.79 11.94 13.06
CA THR A 48 -3.61 13.20 12.31
C THR A 48 -4.88 14.05 12.28
N LYS A 49 -6.06 13.44 12.30
CA LYS A 49 -7.35 14.13 12.33
C LYS A 49 -7.61 14.76 13.69
N MET A 50 -8.18 15.96 13.74
CA MET A 50 -8.57 16.61 14.99
C MET A 50 -9.78 15.94 15.64
N GLU A 51 -9.79 15.87 16.97
CA GLU A 51 -10.91 15.35 17.75
C GLU A 51 -11.44 16.39 18.73
N ASN A 52 -12.73 16.25 19.10
CA ASN A 52 -13.37 17.14 20.06
C ASN A 52 -12.69 17.03 21.43
N GLY A 53 -12.24 18.17 21.97
CA GLY A 53 -11.54 18.23 23.25
C GLY A 53 -10.03 18.05 23.17
N ASP A 54 -9.45 17.98 21.97
CA ASP A 54 -8.00 18.03 21.79
C ASP A 54 -7.40 19.30 22.42
N THR A 55 -6.41 19.13 23.29
CA THR A 55 -5.64 20.25 23.86
C THR A 55 -4.59 20.74 22.85
N ARG A 56 -4.07 21.96 23.05
CA ARG A 56 -2.98 22.50 22.23
C ARG A 56 -1.76 21.56 22.16
N GLU A 57 -1.45 20.86 23.25
CA GLU A 57 -0.35 19.88 23.25
C GLU A 57 -0.65 18.67 22.36
N ILE A 58 -1.89 18.19 22.37
CA ILE A 58 -2.33 17.07 21.52
C ILE A 58 -2.31 17.50 20.06
N LEU A 59 -2.84 18.68 19.73
CA LEU A 59 -2.82 19.22 18.37
C LEU A 59 -1.39 19.39 17.84
N LYS A 60 -0.44 19.85 18.68
CA LYS A 60 0.99 19.89 18.32
C LYS A 60 1.54 18.50 18.00
N LYS A 61 1.20 17.48 18.79
CA LYS A 61 1.59 16.08 18.51
C LYS A 61 0.98 15.57 17.20
N ARG A 62 -0.27 15.92 16.89
CA ARG A 62 -0.91 15.57 15.61
C ARG A 62 -0.22 16.25 14.42
N LEU A 63 0.20 17.51 14.53
CA LEU A 63 1.00 18.18 13.49
C LEU A 63 2.36 17.50 13.28
N ILE A 64 3.05 17.12 14.36
CA ILE A 64 4.29 16.34 14.27
C ILE A 64 4.03 15.01 13.55
N SER A 65 2.94 14.34 13.91
CA SER A 65 2.45 13.10 13.29
C SER A 65 2.21 13.26 11.77
N ILE A 66 1.76 14.43 11.31
CA ILE A 66 1.53 14.74 9.89
C ILE A 66 2.86 14.89 9.15
N VAL A 67 3.83 15.63 9.70
CA VAL A 67 5.14 15.84 9.04
C VAL A 67 6.04 14.61 9.09
N SER A 68 5.84 13.73 10.07
CA SER A 68 6.50 12.40 10.16
C SER A 68 5.88 11.34 9.23
N TYR A 69 5.18 11.72 8.16
CA TYR A 69 4.60 10.77 7.20
C TYR A 69 5.62 9.79 6.65
N HIS A 70 6.83 10.25 6.32
CA HIS A 70 7.89 9.38 5.78
C HIS A 70 8.39 8.34 6.78
N GLU A 71 8.32 8.62 8.08
CA GLU A 71 8.72 7.68 9.13
C GLU A 71 7.64 6.61 9.35
N LYS A 72 6.37 6.98 9.20
CA LYS A 72 5.22 6.05 9.25
C LYS A 72 5.09 5.22 7.99
N ALA A 73 5.39 5.83 6.84
CA ALA A 73 5.45 5.17 5.56
C ALA A 73 6.75 4.37 5.49
N GLY A 74 6.82 3.30 6.28
CA GLY A 74 7.94 2.36 6.29
C GLY A 74 8.44 2.13 4.87
N VAL A 75 9.72 2.45 4.65
CA VAL A 75 10.33 2.80 3.35
C VAL A 75 10.28 1.69 2.27
N TRP A 76 9.65 0.54 2.53
CA TRP A 76 9.50 -0.54 1.54
C TRP A 76 8.08 -1.09 1.58
N ARG A 77 7.19 -0.55 0.72
CA ARG A 77 5.82 -1.05 0.61
C ARG A 77 5.84 -2.51 0.15
N ARG A 78 5.21 -3.38 0.94
CA ARG A 78 5.07 -4.82 0.70
C ARG A 78 4.34 -5.13 -0.62
N CYS A 79 3.63 -4.16 -1.21
CA CYS A 79 3.23 -4.16 -2.61
C CYS A 79 4.37 -4.48 -3.59
N TYR A 80 5.61 -4.06 -3.33
CA TYR A 80 6.76 -4.38 -4.18
C TYR A 80 7.14 -5.87 -4.09
N ILE A 81 6.90 -6.50 -2.94
CA ILE A 81 7.09 -7.95 -2.75
C ILE A 81 5.96 -8.71 -3.45
N LEU A 82 4.72 -8.23 -3.30
CA LEU A 82 3.53 -8.80 -3.96
C LEU A 82 3.65 -8.72 -5.48
N SER A 83 4.12 -7.59 -5.97
CA SER A 83 4.34 -7.33 -7.39
C SER A 83 5.43 -8.25 -7.94
N LEU A 84 6.57 -8.36 -7.25
CA LEU A 84 7.65 -9.26 -7.62
C LEU A 84 7.16 -10.71 -7.67
N ALA A 85 6.35 -11.14 -6.70
CA ALA A 85 5.75 -12.47 -6.68
C ALA A 85 4.80 -12.69 -7.87
N LEU A 86 3.96 -11.71 -8.22
CA LEU A 86 3.10 -11.73 -9.40
C LEU A 86 3.89 -11.85 -10.70
N LEU A 87 5.00 -11.11 -10.83
CA LEU A 87 5.90 -11.23 -11.97
C LEU A 87 6.48 -12.65 -12.08
N PHE A 88 6.88 -13.26 -10.97
CA PHE A 88 7.33 -14.66 -10.92
C PHE A 88 6.24 -15.65 -11.34
N ILE A 89 4.97 -15.43 -10.95
CA ILE A 89 3.86 -16.27 -11.40
C ILE A 89 3.69 -16.18 -12.91
N ILE A 90 3.70 -14.97 -13.48
CA ILE A 90 3.57 -14.76 -14.93
C ILE A 90 4.71 -15.47 -15.66
N LEU A 91 5.95 -15.37 -15.14
CA LEU A 91 7.12 -16.06 -15.69
C LEU A 91 6.96 -17.59 -15.67
N ILE A 92 6.44 -18.16 -14.58
CA ILE A 92 6.22 -19.61 -14.46
C ILE A 92 5.13 -20.08 -15.43
N VAL A 93 4.01 -19.35 -15.50
CA VAL A 93 2.87 -19.70 -16.37
C VAL A 93 3.27 -19.62 -17.85
N ASP A 94 3.98 -18.56 -18.25
CA ASP A 94 4.43 -18.38 -19.63
C ASP A 94 5.40 -19.50 -20.06
N LYS A 95 6.32 -19.89 -19.16
CA LYS A 95 7.26 -21.00 -19.37
C LYS A 95 6.57 -22.35 -19.52
N ILE A 96 5.50 -22.61 -18.75
CA ILE A 96 4.68 -23.84 -18.86
C ILE A 96 3.84 -23.83 -20.15
N ALA A 97 3.36 -22.66 -20.56
CA ALA A 97 2.50 -22.50 -21.75
C ALA A 97 3.27 -22.60 -23.08
N HIS A 98 4.61 -22.79 -23.06
CA HIS A 98 5.47 -22.96 -24.23
C HIS A 98 5.27 -21.91 -25.35
N LYS A 99 4.80 -20.71 -25.02
CA LYS A 99 4.44 -19.69 -26.01
C LYS A 99 5.33 -18.46 -25.88
N ARG A 100 6.28 -18.39 -26.84
CA ARG A 100 7.06 -17.21 -27.28
C ARG A 100 8.29 -16.84 -26.44
N ASN A 101 9.45 -17.18 -27.00
CA ASN A 101 10.75 -16.73 -26.53
C ASN A 101 11.17 -15.39 -27.18
N ASN A 102 10.28 -14.39 -27.18
CA ASN A 102 10.56 -13.09 -27.80
C ASN A 102 10.89 -12.04 -26.73
N ILE A 103 12.09 -11.45 -26.76
CA ILE A 103 12.55 -10.43 -25.81
C ILE A 103 11.65 -9.20 -25.76
N TYR A 104 11.06 -8.79 -26.90
CA TYR A 104 10.19 -7.62 -26.96
C TYR A 104 8.90 -7.80 -26.15
N TYR A 105 8.38 -9.03 -26.09
CA TYR A 105 7.21 -9.36 -25.27
C TYR A 105 7.51 -9.15 -23.77
N TRP A 106 8.68 -9.59 -23.31
CA TRP A 106 9.11 -9.43 -21.92
C TRP A 106 9.31 -7.97 -21.53
N ILE A 107 9.88 -7.16 -22.43
CA ILE A 107 10.07 -5.72 -22.20
C ILE A 107 8.71 -5.02 -22.04
N VAL A 108 7.75 -5.30 -22.93
CA VAL A 108 6.40 -4.71 -22.85
C VAL A 108 5.68 -5.14 -21.57
N LEU A 109 5.80 -6.41 -21.17
CA LEU A 109 5.21 -6.92 -19.94
C LEU A 109 5.79 -6.23 -18.70
N LEU A 110 7.12 -6.08 -18.62
CA LEU A 110 7.80 -5.40 -17.52
C LEU A 110 7.42 -3.91 -17.46
N LEU A 111 7.32 -3.24 -18.62
CA LEU A 111 6.87 -1.85 -18.70
C LEU A 111 5.43 -1.69 -18.19
N LEU A 112 4.52 -2.56 -18.63
CA LEU A 112 3.13 -2.52 -18.17
C LEU A 112 3.04 -2.75 -16.67
N PHE A 113 3.80 -3.73 -16.16
CA PHE A 113 3.90 -4.01 -14.75
C PHE A 113 4.43 -2.79 -13.97
N PHE A 114 5.54 -2.20 -14.38
CA PHE A 114 6.10 -1.01 -13.70
C PHE A 114 5.12 0.16 -13.73
N THR A 115 4.45 0.37 -14.87
CA THR A 115 3.46 1.43 -15.08
C THR A 115 2.30 1.30 -14.09
N VAL A 116 1.71 0.11 -13.98
CA VAL A 116 0.60 -0.15 -13.04
C VAL A 116 1.04 0.12 -11.59
N HIS A 117 2.23 -0.34 -11.20
CA HIS A 117 2.74 -0.14 -9.84
C HIS A 117 3.03 1.33 -9.54
N TYR A 118 3.67 2.03 -10.47
CA TYR A 118 3.98 3.44 -10.31
C TYR A 118 2.72 4.30 -10.19
N PHE A 119 1.73 4.09 -11.07
CA PHE A 119 0.47 4.84 -10.99
C PHE A 119 -0.32 4.51 -9.74
N PHE A 120 -0.40 3.24 -9.34
CA PHE A 120 -1.07 2.83 -8.11
C PHE A 120 -0.42 3.46 -6.87
N PHE A 121 0.91 3.46 -6.80
CA PHE A 121 1.65 4.08 -5.70
C PHE A 121 1.39 5.59 -5.61
N ASN A 122 1.46 6.29 -6.75
CA ASN A 122 1.20 7.72 -6.80
C ASN A 122 -0.25 8.06 -6.45
N TYR A 123 -1.21 7.24 -6.89
CA TYR A 123 -2.61 7.39 -6.51
C TYR A 123 -2.81 7.33 -4.99
N ILE A 124 -2.28 6.30 -4.33
CA ILE A 124 -2.39 6.18 -2.85
C ILE A 124 -1.72 7.36 -2.15
N ASN A 125 -0.51 7.73 -2.57
CA ASN A 125 0.19 8.87 -1.95
C ASN A 125 -0.59 10.16 -2.11
N TYR A 126 -1.18 10.40 -3.28
CA TYR A 126 -2.03 11.56 -3.50
C TYR A 126 -3.19 11.61 -2.50
N HIS A 127 -3.88 10.49 -2.27
CA HIS A 127 -4.97 10.41 -1.29
C HIS A 127 -4.49 10.68 0.15
N HIS A 128 -3.39 10.08 0.57
CA HIS A 128 -2.82 10.34 1.89
C HIS A 128 -2.42 11.81 2.06
N PHE A 129 -1.67 12.37 1.11
CA PHE A 129 -1.21 13.77 1.19
C PHE A 129 -2.37 14.76 1.18
N ARG A 130 -3.43 14.47 0.41
CA ARG A 130 -4.65 15.30 0.43
C ARG A 130 -5.28 15.31 1.83
N ASN A 131 -5.52 14.15 2.41
CA ASN A 131 -6.15 14.05 3.73
C ASN A 131 -5.27 14.65 4.85
N LEU A 132 -3.95 14.44 4.79
CA LEU A 132 -2.99 15.06 5.72
C LEU A 132 -3.02 16.59 5.63
N LYS A 133 -3.09 17.14 4.41
CA LYS A 133 -3.20 18.58 4.19
C LYS A 133 -4.51 19.12 4.77
N GLU A 134 -5.63 18.45 4.54
CA GLU A 134 -6.93 18.83 5.10
C GLU A 134 -6.90 18.83 6.63
N ASN A 135 -6.38 17.77 7.24
CA ASN A 135 -6.21 17.67 8.69
C ASN A 135 -5.29 18.77 9.26
N ALA A 136 -4.20 19.10 8.55
CA ALA A 136 -3.30 20.16 8.97
C ALA A 136 -3.97 21.54 8.94
N ILE A 137 -4.73 21.84 7.88
CA ILE A 137 -5.47 23.11 7.76
C ILE A 137 -6.50 23.22 8.87
N GLU A 138 -7.23 22.14 9.17
CA GLU A 138 -8.20 22.09 10.27
C GLU A 138 -7.54 22.41 11.62
N ILE A 139 -6.39 21.79 11.92
CA ILE A 139 -5.66 22.04 13.16
C ILE A 139 -5.15 23.48 13.23
N ILE A 140 -4.58 24.01 12.14
CA ILE A 140 -4.02 25.37 12.11
C ILE A 140 -5.12 26.42 12.33
N ASN A 141 -6.27 26.27 11.67
CA ASN A 141 -7.38 27.21 11.81
C ASN A 141 -7.93 27.26 13.26
N ASN A 142 -7.94 26.14 13.96
CA ASN A 142 -8.37 26.06 15.36
C ASN A 142 -7.28 26.49 16.36
N PHE A 143 -6.02 26.58 15.94
CA PHE A 143 -4.91 27.07 16.77
C PHE A 143 -4.82 28.60 16.81
N ILE A 144 -5.30 29.27 15.76
CA ILE A 144 -5.20 30.72 15.56
C ILE A 144 -6.36 31.48 16.24
N ILE A 145 -7.37 30.75 16.73
CA ILE A 145 -8.47 31.27 17.57
C ILE A 145 -8.13 31.00 19.05
#